data_AF-R7M9J9-F1
#
_entry.id   AF-R7M9J9-F1
#
_cell.length_a   1.000
_cell.length_b   1.000
_cell.length_c   1.000
_cell.angle_alpha   90.00
_cell.angle_beta   90.00
_cell.angle_gamma   90.00
#
_symmetry.space_group_name_H-M   'P 1'
#
loop_
_entity.id
_entity.type
_entity.pdbx_description
1 polymer ?
#
loop_
_entity_poly.entity_id
_entity_poly.type
_entity_poly.pdbx_seq_one_letter_code
_entity_poly.pdbx_strand_id
1 'polypeptide(L)' 'MADVTVQKRGEVYQYKFEIASIDGKRKFKNKSGFATKSEAKQAGIIAYNEYLNTGQSTLGCSHRYRLCQCYEG' A
#
# COMPACT_ATOMS: atom_id res chain seq x y z
N MET A 1 12.34 9.62 -3.82
CA MET A 1 10.92 9.86 -4.18
C MET A 1 10.17 8.58 -3.88
N ALA A 2 8.97 8.63 -3.29
CA ALA A 2 8.21 7.41 -3.00
C ALA A 2 7.92 6.63 -4.30
N ASP A 3 8.28 5.34 -4.34
CA ASP A 3 8.05 4.43 -5.48
C ASP A 3 6.58 4.03 -5.57
N VAL A 4 5.72 5.01 -5.85
CA VAL A 4 4.29 4.82 -6.07
C VAL A 4 4.03 4.75 -7.56
N THR A 5 3.62 3.58 -8.03
CA THR A 5 3.21 3.38 -9.43
C THR A 5 1.74 3.70 -9.56
N VAL A 6 1.37 4.61 -10.47
CA VAL A 6 -0.03 4.88 -10.81
C VAL A 6 -0.35 4.18 -12.14
N GLN A 7 -1.38 3.35 -12.13
CA GLN A 7 -1.90 2.64 -13.30
C GLN A 7 -3.32 3.12 -13.60
N LYS A 8 -3.67 3.18 -14.88
CA LYS A 8 -5.03 3.51 -15.32
C LYS A 8 -5.77 2.22 -15.63
N ARG A 9 -6.92 1.98 -14.99
CA ARG A 9 -7.84 0.86 -15.29
C ARG A 9 -9.15 1.44 -15.80
N GLY A 10 -9.34 1.39 -17.11
CA GLY A 10 -10.52 1.95 -17.77
C GLY A 10 -10.61 3.46 -17.54
N GLU A 11 -11.64 3.91 -16.82
CA GLU A 11 -11.90 5.32 -16.53
C GLU A 11 -11.26 5.79 -15.22
N VAL A 12 -10.83 4.87 -14.36
CA VAL A 12 -10.29 5.18 -13.03
C VAL A 12 -8.78 4.95 -12.95
N TYR A 13 -8.14 5.68 -12.04
CA TYR A 13 -6.75 5.51 -11.67
C TYR A 13 -6.64 4.68 -10.38
N GLN A 14 -5.59 3.89 -10.33
CA GLN A 14 -5.20 3.08 -9.19
C GLN A 14 -3.74 3.36 -8.87
N TYR A 15 -3.40 3.51 -7.60
CA TYR A 15 -2.00 3.47 -7.19
C TYR A 15 -1.65 2.06 -6.68
N LYS A 16 -0.38 1.69 -6.85
CA LYS A 16 0.22 0.48 -6.31
C LYS A 16 1.63 0.80 -5.83
N PHE A 17 1.94 0.40 -4.60
CA PHE A 17 3.30 0.44 -4.08
C PHE A 17 3.62 -0.84 -3.31
N GLU A 18 4.90 -1.20 -3.33
CA GLU A 18 5.41 -2.30 -2.52
C GLU A 18 5.53 -1.84 -1.06
N ILE A 19 5.03 -2.65 -0.13
CA ILE A 19 5.28 -2.47 1.30
C ILE A 19 6.20 -3.58 1.77
N ALA A 20 6.84 -3.40 2.94
CA ALA A 20 7.72 -4.44 3.45
C ALA A 20 6.93 -5.72 3.73
N SER A 21 7.68 -6.82 3.75
CA SER A 21 7.12 -8.13 4.05
C SER A 21 6.54 -8.14 5.45
N ILE A 22 5.21 -8.10 5.53
CA ILE A 22 4.50 -8.43 6.75
C ILE A 22 4.40 -9.95 6.74
N ASP A 23 4.88 -10.59 7.79
CA ASP A 23 4.72 -12.04 7.92
C ASP A 23 5.49 -12.83 6.82
N GLY A 24 6.70 -12.38 6.46
CA GLY A 24 7.57 -13.09 5.50
C GLY A 24 7.03 -13.15 4.06
N LYS A 25 5.88 -12.53 3.79
CA LYS A 25 5.29 -12.39 2.46
C LYS A 25 5.33 -10.93 2.06
N ARG A 26 5.96 -10.63 0.91
CA ARG A 26 5.86 -9.31 0.29
C ARG A 26 4.39 -8.97 0.09
N LYS A 27 3.97 -7.83 0.62
CA LYS A 27 2.62 -7.31 0.46
C LYS A 27 2.69 -6.08 -0.44
N PHE A 28 1.61 -5.86 -1.18
CA PHE A 28 1.44 -4.66 -1.99
C PHE A 28 0.22 -3.93 -1.48
N LYS A 29 0.35 -2.63 -1.28
CA LYS A 29 -0.81 -1.78 -1.04
C LYS A 29 -1.24 -1.21 -2.38
N ASN A 30 -2.49 -1.46 -2.74
CA ASN A 30 -3.10 -0.88 -3.91
C ASN A 30 -4.46 -0.28 -3.53
N LYS A 31 -4.87 0.77 -4.25
CA LYS A 31 -6.19 1.39 -4.07
C LYS A 31 -6.65 1.98 -5.39
N SER A 32 -7.82 1.59 -5.84
CA SER A 32 -8.51 2.07 -7.05
C SER A 32 -9.60 3.09 -6.68
N GLY A 33 -10.09 3.82 -7.69
CA GLY A 33 -11.21 4.77 -7.53
C GLY A 33 -10.83 6.25 -7.62
N PHE A 34 -9.65 6.58 -8.14
CA PHE A 34 -9.24 7.97 -8.35
C PHE A 34 -9.66 8.43 -9.74
N ALA A 35 -10.23 9.65 -9.85
CA ALA A 35 -10.60 10.22 -11.14
C ALA A 35 -9.38 10.81 -11.89
N THR A 36 -8.35 11.22 -11.15
CA THR A 36 -7.15 11.85 -11.72
C THR A 36 -5.85 11.17 -11.31
N LYS A 37 -4.84 11.26 -12.19
CA LYS A 37 -3.48 10.77 -11.90
C LYS A 37 -2.83 11.49 -10.73
N SER A 38 -3.10 12.79 -10.56
CA SER A 38 -2.56 13.59 -9.45
C SER A 38 -3.12 13.15 -8.11
N GLU A 39 -4.45 12.95 -8.00
CA GLU A 39 -5.06 12.44 -6.76
C GLU A 39 -4.53 11.06 -6.40
N ALA A 40 -4.44 10.15 -7.37
CA ALA A 40 -3.89 8.81 -7.15
C ALA A 40 -2.44 8.88 -6.63
N LYS A 41 -1.63 9.81 -7.17
CA LYS A 41 -0.24 10.00 -6.74
C LYS A 41 -0.17 10.59 -5.32
N GLN A 42 -0.97 11.62 -5.02
CA GLN A 42 -1.01 12.23 -3.69
C GLN A 42 -1.47 11.22 -2.63
N ALA A 43 -2.54 10.48 -2.90
CA ALA A 43 -3.05 9.44 -2.02
C ALA A 43 -2.02 8.33 -1.79
N GLY A 44 -1.27 7.93 -2.82
CA GLY A 44 -0.20 6.95 -2.68
C GLY A 44 0.99 7.48 -1.86
N ILE A 45 1.35 8.76 -2.00
CA ILE A 45 2.40 9.39 -1.18
C ILE A 45 1.98 9.46 0.29
N ILE A 46 0.73 9.87 0.57
CA ILE A 46 0.18 9.91 1.93
C ILE A 46 0.23 8.52 2.55
N ALA A 47 -0.28 7.50 1.85
CA ALA A 47 -0.27 6.12 2.33
C ALA A 47 1.16 5.57 2.54
N TYR A 48 2.11 5.97 1.71
CA TYR A 48 3.53 5.62 1.88
C TYR A 48 4.13 6.28 3.13
N ASN A 49 3.85 7.56 3.36
CA ASN A 49 4.31 8.28 4.55
C ASN A 49 3.69 7.71 5.83
N GLU A 50 2.38 7.42 5.81
CA GLU A 50 1.70 6.71 6.90
C GLU A 50 2.35 5.35 7.18
N TYR A 51 2.66 4.59 6.14
CA TYR A 51 3.35 3.31 6.26
C TYR A 51 4.74 3.46 6.90
N LEU A 52 5.53 4.46 6.48
CA LEU A 52 6.84 4.76 7.07
C LEU A 52 6.72 5.14 8.56
N ASN A 53 5.75 5.98 8.90
CA ASN A 53 5.50 6.36 10.29
C ASN A 53 4.99 5.18 11.14
N THR A 54 4.14 4.32 10.57
CA THR A 54 3.58 3.15 11.27
C THR A 54 4.62 2.04 11.48
N GLY A 55 5.56 1.88 10.55
CA GLY A 55 6.67 0.92 10.66
C GLY A 55 7.65 1.23 11.81
N GLN A 56 7.66 2.46 12.33
CA GLN A 56 8.48 2.85 13.47
C GLN A 56 7.91 2.41 14.84
N SER A 57 6.65 1.94 14.92
CA SER A 57 5.98 1.64 16.20
C SER A 57 5.90 0.16 16.57
N THR A 58 6.54 -0.76 15.83
CA THR A 58 6.45 -2.21 16.12
C THR A 58 7.80 -2.88 16.37
N LEU A 59 8.68 -2.22 17.12
CA LEU A 59 9.66 -2.94 17.95
C LEU A 59 9.00 -3.31 19.27
N GLY A 60 8.09 -4.29 19.20
CA GLY A 60 7.37 -4.78 20.35
C GLY A 60 6.43 -5.92 19.98
N CYS A 61 6.87 -7.13 20.31
CA CYS A 61 6.08 -8.36 20.39
C CYS A 61 6.03 -9.26 19.14
N SER A 62 6.91 -10.25 19.23
CA SER A 62 6.78 -11.62 18.73
C SER A 62 5.36 -12.20 18.75
N HIS A 63 5.11 -13.00 17.72
CA HIS A 63 4.38 -14.27 17.73
C HIS A 63 2.95 -14.28 17.15
N ARG A 64 2.80 -15.18 16.16
CA ARG A 64 1.57 -15.86 15.72
C ARG A 64 0.87 -15.28 14.49
N TYR A 65 1.52 -15.52 13.36
CA TYR A 65 0.96 -15.70 12.02
C TYR A 65 -0.38 -16.46 12.10
N ARG A 66 -1.51 -15.78 11.85
CA ARG A 66 -2.72 -16.42 11.33
C ARG A 66 -3.62 -15.39 10.65
N LEU A 67 -4.16 -15.85 9.52
CA LEU A 67 -5.19 -15.27 8.65
C LEU A 67 -4.71 -14.36 7.52
N CYS A 68 -4.90 -14.90 6.31
CA CYS A 68 -5.86 -14.39 5.33
C CYS A 68 -6.13 -12.89 5.45
N GLN A 69 -5.88 -12.09 4.42
CA GLN A 69 -6.76 -12.17 3.26
C GLN A 69 -6.01 -11.83 1.97
N CYS A 70 -6.29 -12.66 0.97
CA CYS A 70 -6.38 -12.25 -0.41
C CYS A 70 -7.24 -10.99 -0.49
N TYR A 71 -6.70 -9.90 -1.01
CA TYR A 71 -7.50 -8.79 -1.50
C TYR A 71 -7.19 -8.69 -3.00
N GLU A 72 -7.76 -9.63 -3.74
CA GLU A 72 -8.08 -9.43 -5.15
C GLU A 72 -9.54 -8.93 -5.18
N GLY A 73 -9.72 -7.78 -5.82
CA GLY A 73 -10.97 -7.06 -5.98
C GLY A 73 -10.69 -5.75 -6.68
#